data_AF-A0A2E1IKS5-F1
#
_entry.id   AF-A0A2E1IKS5-F1
#
_cell.length_a   1.000
_cell.length_b   1.000
_cell.length_c   1.000
_cell.angle_alpha   90.00
_cell.angle_beta   90.00
_cell.angle_gamma   90.00
#
_symmetry.space_group_name_H-M   'P 1'
#
loop_
_entity.id
_entity.type
_entity.pdbx_description
1 polymer ?
#
loop_
_entity_poly.entity_id
_entity_poly.type
_entity_poly.pdbx_seq_one_letter_code
_entity_poly.pdbx_strand_id
1 'polypeptide(L)' 'MPSRHCCRTCQHCSSSAMDPGWCRLRRLEVHPEVSDLIVCHHWTPRAPQLPRLASVAVDDLDRQLELDRALA' A
#
# COMPACT_ATOMS: atom_id res chain seq x y z
N MET A 1 -14.26 10.77 3.36
CA MET A 1 -13.31 11.17 4.42
C MET A 1 -11.91 10.81 3.95
N PRO A 2 -10.97 11.76 3.82
CA PRO A 2 -9.60 11.41 3.47
C PRO A 2 -9.00 10.56 4.59
N SER A 3 -8.47 9.40 4.25
CA SER A 3 -7.74 8.53 5.18
C SER A 3 -6.53 9.28 5.73
N ARG A 4 -6.51 9.53 7.04
CA ARG A 4 -5.38 10.19 7.71
C ARG A 4 -4.11 9.34 7.54
N HIS A 5 -3.01 9.97 7.12
CA HIS A 5 -1.72 9.31 7.01
C HIS A 5 -1.18 9.01 8.42
N CYS A 6 -0.96 7.73 8.73
CA CYS A 6 -0.44 7.28 10.02
C CYS A 6 0.34 5.96 9.86
N CYS A 7 1.04 5.53 10.91
CA CYS A 7 1.75 4.25 10.89
C CYS A 7 0.81 3.06 10.66
N ARG A 8 -0.44 3.10 11.14
CA ARG A 8 -1.43 2.04 10.87
C ARG A 8 -1.71 1.86 9.36
N THR A 9 -1.74 2.96 8.61
CA THR A 9 -2.01 2.95 7.16
C THR A 9 -0.75 2.84 6.28
N CYS A 10 0.43 2.72 6.88
CA CYS A 10 1.70 2.64 6.16
C CYS A 10 2.04 1.21 5.71
N GLN A 11 2.46 1.03 4.45
CA GLN A 11 2.90 -0.27 3.92
C GLN A 11 4.10 -0.88 4.66
N HIS A 12 4.94 -0.03 5.26
CA HIS A 12 6.14 -0.48 5.96
C HIS A 12 5.85 -1.02 7.36
N CYS A 13 4.66 -0.74 7.90
CA CYS A 13 4.26 -1.18 9.23
C CYS A 13 3.47 -2.49 9.16
N SER A 14 3.87 -3.48 9.95
CA SER A 14 3.01 -4.59 10.33
C SER A 14 2.16 -4.16 11.52
N SER A 15 0.85 -4.31 11.43
CA SER A 15 -0.08 -4.03 12.53
C SER A 15 -0.64 -5.35 13.03
N SER A 16 -0.53 -5.60 14.33
CA SER A 16 -1.29 -6.62 15.05
C SER A 16 -2.30 -5.91 15.95
N ALA A 17 -3.46 -6.53 16.19
CA ALA A 17 -4.52 -5.94 17.01
C ALA A 17 -4.19 -6.02 18.52
N MET A 18 -3.41 -7.01 18.92
CA MET A 18 -3.08 -7.28 20.32
C MET A 18 -1.61 -7.05 20.64
N ASP A 19 -0.73 -7.17 19.64
CA ASP A 19 0.71 -7.02 19.82
C ASP A 19 1.22 -5.71 19.23
N PRO A 20 2.31 -5.15 19.81
CA PRO A 20 3.04 -4.09 19.17
C PRO A 20 3.44 -4.46 17.74
N GLY A 21 3.14 -3.54 16.83
CA GLY A 21 3.54 -3.64 15.44
C GLY A 21 5.03 -3.31 15.25
N TRP A 22 5.50 -3.46 14.02
CA TRP A 22 6.88 -3.14 13.66
C TRP A 22 6.95 -2.29 12.39
N CYS A 23 7.69 -1.18 12.44
CA CYS A 23 8.03 -0.41 11.27
C CYS A 23 9.30 -0.97 10.63
N ARG A 24 9.18 -1.67 9.51
CA ARG A 24 10.32 -2.29 8.81
C ARG A 24 11.35 -1.29 8.30
N LEU A 25 10.90 -0.09 7.92
CA LEU A 25 11.79 0.92 7.35
C LEU A 25 12.60 1.67 8.41
N ARG A 26 11.97 2.08 9.51
CA ARG A 26 12.64 2.76 10.62
C ARG A 26 13.26 1.80 11.64
N ARG A 27 12.96 0.49 11.53
CA ARG A 27 13.44 -0.58 12.42
C ARG A 27 13.11 -0.29 13.89
N LEU A 28 11.84 0.01 14.16
CA LEU A 28 11.34 0.31 15.50
C LEU A 28 9.96 -0.30 15.73
N GLU A 29 9.64 -0.48 17.01
CA GLU A 29 8.36 -0.94 17.50
C GLU A 29 7.30 0.16 17.42
N VAL A 30 6.08 -0.21 17.05
CA VAL A 30 4.94 0.70 16.92
C VAL A 30 3.77 0.14 17.72
N HIS A 31 3.52 0.70 18.91
CA HIS A 31 2.40 0.28 19.73
C HIS A 31 1.05 0.58 19.04
N PRO A 32 0.06 -0.32 19.14
CA PRO A 32 -1.24 -0.15 18.51
C PRO A 32 -1.95 1.14 18.95
N GLU A 33 -1.78 1.52 20.22
CA GLU A 33 -2.36 2.72 20.84
C GLU A 33 -1.93 4.03 20.17
N VAL A 34 -0.70 4.10 19.66
CA VAL A 34 -0.16 5.32 19.02
C VAL A 34 -0.15 5.24 17.50
N SER A 35 -0.37 4.04 16.94
CA SER A 35 -0.23 3.77 15.50
C SER A 35 -1.14 4.62 14.60
N ASP A 36 -2.25 5.14 15.13
CA ASP A 36 -3.18 6.05 14.44
C ASP A 36 -2.81 7.54 14.55
N LEU A 37 -1.95 7.88 15.49
CA LEU A 37 -1.58 9.25 15.82
C LEU A 37 -0.25 9.67 15.20
N ILE A 38 0.68 8.73 15.05
CA ILE A 38 2.03 9.00 14.58
C ILE A 38 2.18 8.73 13.08
N VAL A 39 3.03 9.51 12.44
CA VAL A 39 3.46 9.34 11.06
C VAL A 39 4.94 9.74 10.95
N CYS A 40 5.68 9.08 10.06
CA CYS A 40 7.03 9.50 9.71
C CYS A 40 7.07 10.01 8.27
N HIS A 41 8.14 10.70 7.89
CA HIS A 41 8.31 11.24 6.52
C HIS A 41 8.39 10.18 5.42
N HIS A 42 8.53 8.90 5.79
CA HIS A 42 8.54 7.78 4.86
C HIS A 42 7.21 7.02 4.79
N TRP A 43 6.11 7.69 5.15
CA TRP A 43 4.80 7.08 4.99
C TRP A 43 4.56 6.77 3.51
N THR A 44 4.16 5.54 3.24
CA THR A 44 3.79 5.08 1.90
C THR A 44 2.48 4.30 2.01
N PRO A 45 1.49 4.57 1.14
CA PRO A 45 0.19 3.91 1.20
C PRO A 45 0.33 2.39 1.01
N ARG A 46 -0.51 1.60 1.68
CA ARG A 46 -0.61 0.16 1.46
C ARG A 46 -1.08 -0.10 0.02
N ALA A 47 -0.50 -1.11 -0.63
CA ALA A 47 -0.93 -1.55 -1.95
C ALA A 47 -2.42 -1.97 -1.90
N PRO A 48 -3.23 -1.59 -2.91
CA PRO A 48 -4.61 -2.02 -2.98
C PRO A 48 -4.68 -3.54 -3.13
N GLN A 49 -5.71 -4.15 -2.55
CA GLN A 49 -6.02 -5.55 -2.82
C GLN A 49 -6.67 -5.62 -4.20
N LEU A 50 -5.89 -6.05 -5.20
CA LEU A 50 -6.42 -6.31 -6.53
C LEU A 50 -7.23 -7.62 -6.50
N PRO A 51 -8.39 -7.68 -7.18
CA PRO A 51 -9.10 -8.95 -7.34
C PRO A 51 -8.19 -9.95 -8.05
N ARG A 52 -8.26 -11.22 -7.66
CA ARG A 52 -7.59 -12.29 -8.39
C ARG A 52 -8.31 -12.48 -9.72
N LEU A 53 -7.74 -11.93 -10.79
CA LEU A 53 -8.19 -12.24 -12.13
C LEU A 53 -7.88 -13.71 -12.39
N ALA A 54 -8.86 -14.49 -12.85
CA ALA A 54 -8.58 -15.80 -13.43
C ALA A 54 -7.52 -15.59 -14.52
N SER A 55 -6.56 -16.51 -14.64
CA SER A 55 -5.56 -16.42 -15.71
C SER A 55 -6.29 -16.55 -17.04
N VAL A 56 -6.70 -15.42 -17.61
CA VAL A 56 -7.01 -15.34 -19.03
C VAL A 56 -5.67 -15.61 -19.70
N ALA A 57 -5.61 -16.60 -20.59
CA ALA A 57 -4.44 -16.81 -21.42
C ALA A 57 -4.19 -15.49 -22.16
N VAL A 58 -3.18 -14.74 -21.70
CA VAL A 58 -2.80 -13.48 -22.30
C VAL A 58 -1.90 -13.87 -23.46
N ASP A 59 -2.50 -14.20 -24.60
CA ASP A 59 -1.77 -14.55 -25.83
C ASP A 59 -0.91 -13.39 -26.36
N ASP A 60 -0.95 -12.21 -25.72
CA ASP A 60 -0.37 -10.98 -26.26
C ASP A 60 0.16 -10.04 -25.16
N LEU A 61 1.06 -10.55 -24.31
CA LEU A 61 1.74 -9.76 -23.26
C LEU A 61 2.62 -8.61 -23.80
N ASP A 62 3.00 -8.66 -25.08
CA ASP A 62 3.88 -7.68 -25.74
C ASP A 62 3.11 -6.57 -26.47
N ARG A 63 1.77 -6.54 -26.39
CA ARG A 63 1.00 -5.41 -26.94
C ARG A 63 1.12 -4.18 -26.06
N GLN A 64 2.04 -3.30 -26.44
CA GLN A 64 2.11 -1.94 -25.94
C GLN A 64 0.82 -1.19 -26.33
N LEU A 65 0.01 -0.82 -25.34
CA LEU A 65 -1.15 0.03 -25.56
C LEU A 65 -0.68 1.44 -25.91
N GLU A 66 -1.02 1.92 -27.10
CA GLU A 66 -0.76 3.31 -27.50
C GLU A 66 -1.63 4.24 -26.65
N LEU A 67 -1.05 4.81 -25.60
CA LEU A 67 -1.62 5.95 -24.89
C LEU A 67 -1.53 7.15 -25.85
N ASP A 68 -2.67 7.77 -26.17
CA ASP A 68 -2.82 9.03 -26.93
C ASP A 68 -3.15 8.98 -28.45
N ARG A 69 -3.56 7.85 -29.03
CA ARG A 69 -3.99 7.83 -30.47
C ARG A 69 -5.33 8.54 -30.79
N ALA A 70 -5.92 9.25 -29.83
CA ALA A 70 -7.15 10.02 -30.05
C ALA A 70 -7.16 11.36 -29.31
N LEU A 71 -6.15 12.20 -29.57
CA LEU A 71 -6.30 13.65 -29.44
C LEU A 71 -5.88 14.32 -30.75
N ALA A 72 -6.78 14.21 -31.73
CA ALA A 72 -6.92 14.98 -32.99
C ALA A 72 -5.66 15.30 -33.82
#